data_AF-A0A955C724-F1
#
_entry.id   AF-A0A955C724-F1
#
_cell.length_a   1.000
_cell.length_b   1.000
_cell.length_c   1.000
_cell.angle_alpha   90.00
_cell.angle_beta   90.00
_cell.angle_gamma   90.00
#
_symmetry.space_group_name_H-M   'P 1'
#
loop_
_entity.id
_entity.type
_entity.pdbx_description
1 polymer ?
#
loop_
_entity_poly.entity_id
_entity_poly.type
_entity_poly.pdbx_seq_one_letter_code
_entity_poly.pdbx_strand_id
1 'polypeptide(L)'
;MQELIAMFVSELPDRVASYRDAHLKKDWHALSMLAHQMKSAAVGYGYPSISEAAASLEKTIKSGDNMDQVDTQVELLIDRCCRATTKSDCSV
;
A
#
# COMPACT_ATOMS: atom_id res chain seq x y z
N MET A 1 -6.32 -3.24 -21.61
CA MET A 1 -6.67 -2.67 -20.29
C MET A 1 -6.59 -3.73 -19.18
N GLN A 2 -7.12 -4.95 -19.41
CA GLN A 2 -7.00 -6.06 -18.43
C GLN A 2 -5.55 -6.50 -18.17
N GLU A 3 -4.66 -6.46 -19.16
CA GLU A 3 -3.23 -6.82 -18.99
C GLU A 3 -2.48 -5.88 -18.03
N LEU A 4 -2.78 -4.58 -18.05
CA LEU A 4 -2.19 -3.61 -17.14
C LEU A 4 -2.64 -3.81 -15.69
N ILE A 5 -3.90 -4.23 -15.50
CA ILE A 5 -4.44 -4.58 -14.18
C ILE A 5 -3.75 -5.85 -13.67
N ALA A 6 -3.56 -6.86 -14.53
CA ALA A 6 -2.84 -8.08 -14.16
C ALA A 6 -1.38 -7.81 -13.79
N MET A 7 -0.69 -6.92 -14.52
CA MET A 7 0.64 -6.44 -14.15
C MET A 7 0.62 -5.74 -12.80
N PHE A 8 -0.29 -4.78 -12.58
CA PHE A 8 -0.40 -4.08 -11.31
C PHE A 8 -0.58 -5.04 -10.13
N VAL A 9 -1.49 -6.02 -10.27
CA VAL A 9 -1.77 -7.04 -9.25
C VAL A 9 -0.56 -7.96 -9.03
N SER A 10 0.21 -8.27 -10.08
CA SER A 10 1.44 -9.06 -9.96
C SER A 10 2.55 -8.33 -9.20
N GLU A 11 2.56 -6.99 -9.22
CA GLU A 11 3.55 -6.16 -8.53
C GLU A 11 3.14 -5.80 -7.09
N LEU A 12 1.87 -6.03 -6.71
CA LEU A 12 1.37 -5.74 -5.35
C LEU A 12 2.15 -6.47 -4.24
N PRO A 13 2.53 -7.74 -4.36
CA PRO A 13 3.29 -8.45 -3.32
C PRO A 13 4.66 -7.81 -3.05
N ASP A 14 5.38 -7.43 -4.11
CA ASP A 14 6.70 -6.78 -4.01
C ASP A 14 6.59 -5.39 -3.37
N ARG A 15 5.54 -4.64 -3.73
CA ARG A 15 5.21 -3.36 -3.08
C ARG A 15 4.90 -3.56 -1.60
N VAL A 16 4.09 -4.56 -1.24
CA VAL A 16 3.79 -4.91 0.15
C VAL A 16 5.06 -5.22 0.95
N ALA A 17 6.00 -5.98 0.36
CA ALA A 17 7.29 -6.25 0.98
C ALA A 17 8.08 -4.96 1.24
N SER A 18 8.11 -4.04 0.25
CA SER A 18 8.74 -2.73 0.39
C SER A 18 8.10 -1.87 1.49
N TYR A 19 6.78 -1.90 1.65
CA TYR A 19 6.09 -1.24 2.77
C TYR A 19 6.48 -1.81 4.12
N ARG A 20 6.52 -3.14 4.24
CA ARG A 20 6.93 -3.81 5.49
C ARG A 20 8.36 -3.46 5.86
N ASP A 21 9.28 -3.50 4.90
CA ASP A 21 10.69 -3.16 5.13
C ASP A 21 10.86 -1.68 5.54
N ALA A 22 10.22 -0.74 4.83
CA ALA A 22 10.23 0.67 5.18
C ALA A 22 9.63 0.93 6.58
N HIS A 23 8.56 0.22 6.93
CA HIS A 23 7.93 0.29 8.25
C HIS A 23 8.85 -0.25 9.35
N LEU A 24 9.48 -1.41 9.15
CA LEU A 24 10.45 -1.99 10.09
C LEU A 24 11.66 -1.07 10.32
N LYS A 25 12.12 -0.40 9.27
CA LYS A 25 13.22 0.58 9.34
C LYS A 25 12.79 1.94 9.89
N LYS A 26 11.49 2.14 10.15
CA LYS A 26 10.89 3.43 10.51
C LYS A 26 11.23 4.53 9.49
N ASP A 27 11.36 4.15 8.23
CA ASP A 27 11.63 5.07 7.13
C ASP A 27 10.32 5.71 6.66
N TRP A 28 9.89 6.72 7.43
CA TRP A 28 8.68 7.48 7.17
C TRP A 28 8.72 8.16 5.79
N HIS A 29 9.91 8.57 5.34
CA HIS A 29 10.04 9.20 4.03
C HIS A 29 9.74 8.20 2.91
N ALA A 30 10.34 7.01 2.98
CA ALA A 30 10.07 5.93 2.04
C ALA A 30 8.59 5.51 2.07
N LEU A 31 8.00 5.33 3.27
CA LEU A 31 6.58 4.97 3.40
C LEU A 31 5.65 6.02 2.75
N SER A 32 5.92 7.31 2.95
CA SER A 32 5.14 8.38 2.33
C SER A 32 5.21 8.36 0.81
N MET A 33 6.42 8.15 0.26
CA MET A 33 6.63 8.03 -1.19
C MET A 33 5.94 6.80 -1.78
N LEU A 34 6.08 5.64 -1.14
CA LEU A 34 5.40 4.41 -1.53
C LEU A 34 3.87 4.59 -1.51
N ALA A 35 3.34 5.25 -0.47
CA ALA A 35 1.91 5.60 -0.33
C ALA A 35 1.41 6.49 -1.46
N HIS A 36 2.17 7.51 -1.81
CA HIS A 36 1.83 8.38 -2.91
C HIS A 36 1.78 7.65 -4.27
N GLN A 37 2.75 6.78 -4.53
CA GLN A 37 2.81 5.98 -5.75
C GLN A 37 1.70 4.95 -5.81
N MET A 38 1.42 4.25 -4.71
CA MET A 38 0.37 3.25 -4.61
C MET A 38 -1.00 3.87 -4.85
N LYS A 39 -1.28 5.03 -4.24
CA LYS A 39 -2.51 5.81 -4.47
C LYS A 39 -2.69 6.14 -5.94
N SER A 40 -1.66 6.71 -6.57
CA SER A 40 -1.71 7.13 -7.97
C SER A 40 -1.96 5.96 -8.91
N ALA A 41 -1.30 4.82 -8.66
CA ALA A 41 -1.52 3.60 -9.44
C ALA A 41 -2.93 3.02 -9.22
N ALA A 42 -3.36 2.88 -7.96
CA ALA A 42 -4.64 2.26 -7.60
C ALA A 42 -5.85 3.02 -8.16
N VAL A 43 -5.80 4.36 -8.23
CA VAL A 43 -6.84 5.17 -8.90
C VAL A 43 -6.93 4.83 -10.39
N GLY A 44 -5.79 4.73 -11.08
CA GLY A 44 -5.73 4.43 -12.51
C GLY A 44 -6.24 3.03 -12.88
N TYR A 45 -6.13 2.08 -11.96
CA TYR A 45 -6.56 0.68 -12.16
C TYR A 45 -7.94 0.35 -11.59
N GLY A 46 -8.62 1.30 -10.95
CA GLY A 46 -9.97 1.09 -10.42
C GLY A 46 -10.02 0.37 -9.06
N TYR A 47 -9.00 0.54 -8.22
CA TYR A 47 -8.94 0.03 -6.85
C TYR A 47 -9.08 1.17 -5.81
N PRO A 48 -10.27 1.79 -5.67
CA PRO A 48 -10.47 2.94 -4.79
C PRO A 48 -10.10 2.64 -3.33
N SER A 49 -10.45 1.45 -2.82
CA SER A 49 -10.15 1.07 -1.43
C SER A 49 -8.65 0.97 -1.12
N ILE A 50 -7.81 0.58 -2.11
CA ILE A 50 -6.34 0.59 -1.95
C ILE A 50 -5.84 2.03 -1.97
N SER A 51 -6.36 2.84 -2.89
CA SER A 51 -6.01 4.26 -2.99
C SER A 51 -6.34 5.03 -1.70
N GLU A 52 -7.51 4.80 -1.11
CA GLU A 52 -7.94 5.46 0.13
C GLU A 52 -7.08 5.07 1.34
N ALA A 53 -6.73 3.79 1.46
CA ALA A 53 -5.83 3.31 2.51
C ALA A 53 -4.43 3.93 2.35
N ALA A 54 -3.88 3.96 1.13
CA ALA A 54 -2.59 4.56 0.86
C ALA A 54 -2.60 6.09 1.11
N ALA A 55 -3.67 6.78 0.71
CA ALA A 55 -3.82 8.22 0.96
C ALA A 55 -3.88 8.55 2.46
N SER A 56 -4.54 7.71 3.26
CA SER A 56 -4.62 7.88 4.71
C SER A 56 -3.25 7.71 5.36
N LEU A 57 -2.51 6.68 4.96
CA LEU A 57 -1.15 6.43 5.40
C LEU A 57 -0.19 7.57 5.05
N GLU A 58 -0.22 8.03 3.79
CA GLU A 58 0.58 9.18 3.33
C GLU A 58 0.31 10.42 4.18
N LYS A 59 -0.96 10.69 4.48
CA LYS A 59 -1.39 11.87 5.25
C LYS A 59 -0.90 11.78 6.69
N THR A 60 -1.11 10.66 7.38
CA THR A 60 -0.65 10.46 8.76
C THR A 60 0.85 10.69 8.87
N ILE A 61 1.63 10.11 7.95
CA ILE A 61 3.09 10.26 7.94
C ILE A 61 3.51 11.72 7.66
N LYS A 62 2.89 12.39 6.69
CA LYS A 62 3.22 13.78 6.34
C LYS A 62 2.84 14.78 7.43
N SER A 63 1.70 14.55 8.08
CA SER A 63 1.24 15.37 9.21
C SER A 63 2.07 15.13 10.47
N GLY A 64 2.69 13.95 10.61
CA GLY A 64 3.43 13.55 11.81
C GLY A 64 2.55 13.35 13.03
N ASP A 65 1.23 13.27 12.83
CA ASP A 65 0.21 13.20 13.87
C ASP A 65 -0.44 11.82 13.84
N ASN A 66 -0.74 11.24 15.01
CA ASN A 66 -1.23 9.85 15.13
C ASN A 66 -0.27 8.82 14.52
N MET A 67 1.04 8.96 14.74
CA MET A 67 2.03 7.98 14.28
C MET A 67 1.75 6.56 14.82
N ASP A 68 1.05 6.45 15.95
CA ASP A 68 0.55 5.19 16.52
C ASP A 68 -0.42 4.44 15.58
N GLN A 69 -1.06 5.15 14.64
CA GLN A 69 -1.97 4.56 13.65
C GLN A 69 -1.24 4.04 12.41
N VAL A 70 0.04 4.38 12.21
CA VAL A 70 0.78 4.03 10.99
C VAL A 70 0.89 2.51 10.83
N ASP A 71 1.15 1.80 11.92
CA ASP A 71 1.22 0.33 11.93
C ASP A 71 -0.09 -0.29 11.45
N THR A 72 -1.22 0.09 12.07
CA THR A 72 -2.56 -0.36 11.68
C THR A 72 -2.92 0.02 10.24
N GLN A 73 -2.50 1.21 9.77
CA GLN A 73 -2.75 1.65 8.41
C GLN A 73 -1.93 0.87 7.38
N VAL A 74 -0.68 0.51 7.71
CA VAL A 74 0.17 -0.35 6.88
C VAL A 74 -0.45 -1.75 6.80
N GLU A 75 -0.85 -2.34 7.93
CA GLU A 75 -1.53 -3.65 7.93
C GLU A 75 -2.82 -3.64 7.11
N LEU A 76 -3.63 -2.59 7.25
CA LEU A 76 -4.86 -2.43 6.49
C LEU A 76 -4.58 -2.34 4.97
N LEU A 77 -3.56 -1.58 4.58
CA LEU A 77 -3.16 -1.46 3.18
C LEU A 77 -2.74 -2.81 2.60
N ILE A 78 -2.00 -3.61 3.39
CA ILE A 78 -1.55 -4.95 3.01
C ILE A 78 -2.76 -5.89 2.85
N ASP A 79 -3.72 -5.88 3.77
CA ASP A 79 -4.97 -6.66 3.65
C ASP A 79 -5.71 -6.31 2.35
N ARG A 80 -5.83 -5.01 2.01
CA ARG A 80 -6.48 -4.59 0.76
C ARG A 80 -5.73 -5.06 -0.48
N CYS A 81 -4.40 -5.02 -0.47
CA CYS A 81 -3.58 -5.55 -1.57
C CYS A 81 -3.74 -7.06 -1.72
N CYS A 82 -3.68 -7.82 -0.61
CA CYS A 82 -3.87 -9.28 -0.64
C CYS A 82 -5.28 -9.69 -1.11
N ARG A 83 -6.32 -8.89 -0.82
CA ARG A 83 -7.68 -9.15 -1.35
C ARG A 83 -7.81 -8.88 -2.84
N ALA A 84 -7.03 -7.93 -3.38
CA ALA A 84 -7.04 -7.63 -4.81
C ALA A 84 -6.32 -8.70 -5.63
N THR A 85 -5.35 -9.42 -5.03
CA THR A 85 -4.71 -10.60 -5.61
C THR A 85 -5.61 -11.82 -5.36
N THR A 86 -6.38 -12.27 -6.36
CA THR A 86 -7.25 -13.46 -6.24
C THR A 86 -6.51 -14.79 -6.08
N LYS A 87 -5.17 -14.78 -6.12
CA LYS A 87 -4.32 -15.92 -5.73
C LYS A 87 -3.91 -15.76 -4.28
N SER A 88 -4.03 -16.85 -3.53
CA SER A 88 -3.69 -17.05 -2.12
C SER A 88 -2.22 -16.78 -1.72
N ASP A 89 -1.51 -15.88 -2.39
CA ASP A 89 -0.13 -15.51 -2.12
C ASP A 89 -0.07 -14.39 -1.06
N CYS A 90 -0.60 -14.72 0.10
CA CYS A 90 -0.41 -13.95 1.33
C CYS A 90 -0.11 -14.99 2.42
N SER A 91 0.93 -15.80 2.20
CA SER A 91 1.47 -16.71 3.21
C SER A 91 2.88 -16.27 3.55
N VAL A 92 2.98 -15.72 4.78
CA VAL A 92 4.13 -15.58 5.68
C VAL A 92 5.47 -15.13 5.07
#